data_AF-A0A838HWI5-F1
#
_entry.id   AF-A0A838HWI5-F1
#
_cell.length_a   1.000
_cell.length_b   1.000
_cell.length_c   1.000
_cell.angle_alpha   90.00
_cell.angle_beta   90.00
_cell.angle_gamma   90.00
#
_symmetry.space_group_name_H-M   'P 1'
#
loop_
_entity.id
_entity.type
_entity.pdbx_description
1 polymer ?
#
loop_
_entity_poly.entity_id
_entity_poly.type
_entity_poly.pdbx_seq_one_letter_code
_entity_poly.pdbx_strand_id
1 'polypeptide(L)'
;MTLATRDEQLYQVSVERQKAAQAAGNYDLADLPGALAEPAAAARVGKIPKQDKVLKGGRSLTSVAKLVPGAALAVFGRPESRWAMAYWRRTGGSATMPELLSYARQLVGMTPAGDLVVCLCGHAGQGPCIPLWAPRDEVSLTVQPNDLVLRFEDLVGNQ
;
A
#
# COMPACT_ATOMS: atom_id res chain seq x y z
N MET A 1 38.36 -7.17 -5.84
CA MET A 1 37.01 -7.15 -6.42
C MET A 1 36.11 -6.51 -5.37
N THR A 2 35.84 -5.22 -5.52
CA THR A 2 35.22 -4.39 -4.48
C THR A 2 33.72 -4.67 -4.44
N LEU A 3 33.24 -5.17 -3.30
CA LEU A 3 31.81 -5.25 -2.98
C LEU A 3 31.28 -3.81 -2.92
N ALA A 4 30.68 -3.33 -4.01
CA ALA A 4 29.86 -2.14 -3.96
C ALA A 4 28.64 -2.49 -3.10
N THR A 5 28.65 -2.01 -1.86
CA THR A 5 27.43 -1.83 -1.10
C THR A 5 26.54 -0.92 -1.94
N ARG A 6 25.58 -1.51 -2.66
CA ARG A 6 24.46 -0.77 -3.25
C ARG A 6 23.85 -0.01 -2.08
N ASP A 7 24.07 1.30 -2.01
CA ASP A 7 23.25 2.18 -1.19
C ASP A 7 21.81 1.84 -1.58
N GLU A 8 21.08 1.18 -0.67
CA GLU A 8 19.67 0.88 -0.90
C GLU A 8 19.01 2.23 -1.14
N GLN A 9 18.51 2.43 -2.35
CA GLN A 9 17.89 3.67 -2.73
C GLN A 9 16.55 3.74 -1.98
N LEU A 10 16.58 4.35 -0.80
CA LEU A 10 15.41 4.52 0.03
C LEU A 10 14.65 5.76 -0.41
N TYR A 11 13.33 5.63 -0.55
CA TYR A 11 12.45 6.77 -0.72
C TYR A 11 11.40 6.81 0.38
N GLN A 12 11.36 7.92 1.11
CA GLN A 12 10.34 8.16 2.11
C GLN A 12 9.14 8.78 1.42
N VAL A 13 8.05 8.03 1.29
CA VAL A 13 6.79 8.61 0.80
C VAL A 13 6.22 9.50 1.91
N SER A 14 5.89 10.74 1.57
CA SER A 14 5.19 11.66 2.48
C SER A 14 3.79 11.12 2.79
N VAL A 15 3.25 11.42 3.98
CA VAL A 15 1.93 10.94 4.39
C VAL A 15 1.03 12.13 4.70
N GLU A 16 0.00 12.30 3.89
CA GLU A 16 -0.94 13.42 3.93
C GLU A 16 -2.30 12.93 4.44
N ARG A 17 -2.69 13.41 5.64
CA ARG A 17 -4.00 13.07 6.22
C ARG A 17 -5.09 13.97 5.70
N GLN A 18 -6.09 13.34 5.09
CA GLN A 18 -7.32 14.02 4.69
C GLN A 18 -8.33 14.06 5.84
N LYS A 19 -9.13 15.12 5.88
CA LYS A 19 -10.31 15.19 6.76
C LYS A 19 -11.34 14.19 6.22
N ALA A 20 -11.57 13.09 6.95
CA ALA A 20 -12.60 12.13 6.57
C ALA A 20 -14.02 12.65 6.87
N ALA A 21 -14.97 12.36 5.96
CA ALA A 21 -16.39 12.64 6.16
C ALA A 21 -17.06 11.67 7.15
N GLN A 22 -16.52 10.46 7.33
CA GLN A 22 -16.98 9.51 8.36
C GLN A 22 -15.94 8.42 8.59
N ALA A 23 -15.67 8.08 9.85
CA ALA A 23 -14.81 6.96 10.19
C ALA A 23 -15.55 5.64 9.87
N ALA A 24 -15.19 4.98 8.78
CA ALA A 24 -15.59 3.59 8.58
C ALA A 24 -14.89 2.78 9.68
N GLY A 25 -15.67 2.10 10.54
CA GLY A 25 -15.17 1.55 11.82
C GLY A 25 -13.92 0.64 11.70
N ASN A 26 -13.35 0.26 12.84
CA ASN A 26 -12.08 -0.46 12.88
C ASN A 26 -12.13 -1.81 12.15
N TYR A 27 -11.02 -2.17 11.51
CA TYR A 27 -10.70 -3.47 10.94
C TYR A 27 -9.18 -3.71 11.06
N ASP A 28 -8.72 -4.94 10.85
CA ASP A 28 -7.32 -5.36 11.03
C ASP A 28 -6.80 -6.16 9.82
N LEU A 29 -5.53 -6.56 9.84
CA LEU A 29 -4.89 -7.33 8.76
C LEU A 29 -5.61 -8.65 8.47
N ALA A 30 -6.16 -9.31 9.50
CA ALA A 30 -6.91 -10.55 9.35
C ALA A 30 -8.24 -10.38 8.58
N ASP A 31 -8.73 -9.14 8.42
CA ASP A 31 -9.91 -8.84 7.61
C ASP A 31 -9.58 -8.69 6.12
N LEU A 32 -8.30 -8.71 5.75
CA LEU A 32 -7.84 -8.65 4.36
C LEU A 32 -7.75 -10.06 3.76
N PRO A 33 -8.04 -10.22 2.45
CA PRO A 33 -8.00 -11.52 1.80
C PRO A 33 -6.59 -11.92 1.34
N GLY A 34 -6.31 -13.22 1.38
CA GLY A 34 -5.12 -13.81 0.75
C GLY A 34 -3.82 -13.11 1.16
N ALA A 35 -2.97 -12.80 0.17
CA ALA A 35 -1.67 -12.18 0.41
C ALA A 35 -1.75 -10.74 0.98
N LEU A 36 -2.88 -10.05 0.87
CA LEU A 36 -3.03 -8.71 1.47
C LEU A 36 -2.93 -8.73 3.00
N ALA A 37 -3.28 -9.85 3.64
CA ALA A 37 -3.18 -10.01 5.09
C ALA A 37 -1.72 -10.17 5.57
N GLU A 38 -0.77 -10.40 4.66
CA GLU A 38 0.62 -10.69 4.97
C GLU A 38 1.61 -9.66 4.41
N PRO A 39 1.48 -8.37 4.74
CA PRO A 39 2.43 -7.35 4.31
C PRO A 39 3.79 -7.52 5.03
N ALA A 40 4.85 -6.99 4.43
CA ALA A 40 6.16 -6.89 5.08
C ALA A 40 6.13 -5.88 6.24
N ALA A 41 5.39 -4.78 6.06
CA ALA A 41 5.17 -3.75 7.08
C ALA A 41 3.75 -3.18 6.96
N ALA A 42 3.14 -2.80 8.08
CA ALA A 42 1.79 -2.28 8.12
C ALA A 42 1.53 -1.37 9.31
N ALA A 43 0.69 -0.35 9.09
CA ALA A 43 0.18 0.49 10.16
C ALA A 43 -1.27 0.90 9.91
N ARG A 44 -2.02 1.06 11.00
CA ARG A 44 -3.34 1.68 11.02
C ARG A 44 -3.23 3.16 11.33
N VAL A 45 -3.90 3.96 10.53
CA VAL A 45 -3.88 5.42 10.58
C VAL A 45 -4.82 5.91 11.69
N GLY A 46 -4.29 6.64 12.66
CA GLY A 46 -5.09 7.30 13.70
C GLY A 46 -5.74 8.60 13.21
N LYS A 47 -6.59 9.23 14.04
CA LYS A 47 -7.11 10.58 13.72
C LYS A 47 -6.00 11.64 13.73
N ILE A 48 -5.01 11.44 14.59
CA ILE A 48 -3.79 12.25 14.68
C ILE A 48 -2.56 11.33 14.66
N PRO A 49 -1.36 11.81 14.29
CA PRO A 49 -0.16 10.97 14.15
C PRO A 49 0.18 10.16 15.41
N LYS A 50 -0.02 10.73 16.61
CA LYS A 50 0.23 10.03 17.89
C LYS A 50 -0.69 8.82 18.13
N GLN A 51 -1.77 8.68 17.36
CA GLN A 51 -2.73 7.58 17.44
C GLN A 51 -2.49 6.51 16.37
N ASP A 52 -1.47 6.66 15.52
CA ASP A 52 -1.10 5.60 14.60
C ASP A 52 -0.68 4.35 15.34
N LYS A 53 -1.10 3.21 14.82
CA LYS A 53 -0.75 1.90 15.38
C LYS A 53 0.01 1.10 14.34
N VAL A 54 1.28 0.82 14.59
CA VAL A 54 2.02 -0.18 13.80
C VAL A 54 1.44 -1.55 14.09
N LEU A 55 1.13 -2.30 13.03
CA LEU A 55 0.51 -3.63 13.11
C LEU A 55 1.54 -4.74 12.85
N LYS A 56 2.46 -4.50 11.93
CA LYS A 56 3.52 -5.45 11.52
C LYS A 56 4.67 -4.63 10.95
N GLY A 57 5.92 -5.06 11.11
CA GLY A 57 7.10 -4.47 10.46
C GLY A 57 7.27 -2.95 10.62
N GLY A 58 8.30 -2.52 11.35
CA GLY A 58 8.63 -1.09 11.51
C GLY A 58 8.32 -0.53 12.90
N ARG A 59 8.58 0.77 13.08
CA ARG A 59 8.52 1.48 14.38
C ARG A 59 7.53 2.65 14.38
N SER A 60 7.08 3.08 13.21
CA SER A 60 6.14 4.19 13.01
C SER A 60 5.49 4.10 11.62
N LEU A 61 4.40 4.84 11.39
CA LEU A 61 3.78 4.97 10.07
C LEU A 61 4.80 5.46 9.01
N THR A 62 5.65 6.42 9.38
CA THR A 62 6.73 6.90 8.52
C THR A 62 7.68 5.76 8.11
N SER A 63 8.06 4.88 9.05
CA SER A 63 8.91 3.73 8.71
C SER A 63 8.21 2.69 7.82
N VAL A 64 6.89 2.53 7.97
CA VAL A 64 6.09 1.67 7.08
C VAL A 64 6.06 2.27 5.67
N ALA A 65 5.91 3.58 5.55
CA ALA A 65 5.87 4.32 4.28
C ALA A 65 7.24 4.51 3.59
N LYS A 66 8.28 3.78 4.04
CA LYS A 66 9.59 3.76 3.34
C LYS A 66 9.54 2.74 2.21
N LEU A 67 9.65 3.23 0.98
CA LEU A 67 9.87 2.41 -0.19
C LEU A 67 11.35 2.08 -0.35
N VAL A 68 11.59 0.84 -0.70
CA VAL A 68 12.86 0.31 -1.20
C VAL A 68 12.63 -0.16 -2.65
N PRO A 69 13.67 -0.34 -3.46
CA PRO A 69 13.51 -0.83 -4.83
C PRO A 69 12.73 -2.15 -4.85
N GLY A 70 11.72 -2.25 -5.72
CA GLY A 70 10.82 -3.40 -5.82
C GLY A 70 9.62 -3.39 -4.86
N ALA A 71 9.57 -2.47 -3.89
CA ALA A 71 8.48 -2.40 -2.92
C ALA A 71 7.27 -1.61 -3.45
N ALA A 72 6.11 -1.87 -2.84
CA ALA A 72 4.91 -1.05 -3.03
C ALA A 72 4.20 -0.77 -1.71
N LEU A 73 3.52 0.37 -1.67
CA LEU A 73 2.61 0.82 -0.61
C LEU A 73 1.18 0.80 -1.14
N ALA A 74 0.30 0.12 -0.43
CA ALA A 74 -1.14 0.11 -0.70
C ALA A 74 -1.90 0.72 0.48
N VAL A 75 -2.85 1.60 0.18
CA VAL A 75 -3.77 2.17 1.18
C VAL A 75 -5.14 1.52 1.02
N PHE A 76 -5.61 0.90 2.09
CA PHE A 76 -6.96 0.36 2.16
C PHE A 76 -7.77 1.13 3.20
N GLY A 77 -9.03 1.41 2.87
CA GLY A 77 -10.06 1.66 3.86
C GLY A 77 -10.91 0.42 4.06
N ARG A 78 -11.87 0.53 4.98
CA ARG A 78 -12.83 -0.57 5.22
C ARG A 78 -13.68 -0.91 3.99
N PRO A 79 -14.22 0.06 3.21
CA PRO A 79 -14.95 -0.26 1.99
C PRO A 79 -14.10 -1.06 0.99
N GLU A 80 -12.88 -0.60 0.73
CA GLU A 80 -11.92 -1.23 -0.17
C GLU A 80 -11.60 -2.68 0.28
N SER A 81 -11.38 -2.87 1.57
CA SER A 81 -11.14 -4.19 2.16
C SER A 81 -12.33 -5.14 2.00
N ARG A 82 -13.56 -4.63 2.17
CA ARG A 82 -14.78 -5.41 1.95
C ARG A 82 -14.95 -5.81 0.48
N TRP A 83 -14.64 -4.92 -0.44
CA TRP A 83 -14.71 -5.22 -1.87
C TRP A 83 -13.68 -6.27 -2.29
N ALA A 84 -12.44 -6.13 -1.83
CA ALA A 84 -11.39 -7.13 -2.06
C ALA A 84 -11.78 -8.51 -1.47
N MET A 85 -12.29 -8.55 -0.24
CA MET A 85 -12.75 -9.79 0.40
C MET A 85 -13.92 -10.43 -0.36
N ALA A 86 -14.89 -9.62 -0.82
CA ALA A 86 -16.00 -10.12 -1.62
C ALA A 86 -15.53 -10.71 -2.96
N TYR A 87 -14.55 -10.07 -3.61
CA TYR A 87 -13.95 -10.59 -4.84
C TYR A 87 -13.20 -11.90 -4.60
N TRP A 88 -12.34 -11.95 -3.59
CA TRP A 88 -11.60 -13.16 -3.22
C TRP A 88 -12.51 -14.36 -2.94
N ARG A 89 -13.67 -14.13 -2.29
CA ARG A 89 -14.68 -15.19 -2.09
C ARG A 89 -15.33 -15.63 -3.39
N ARG A 90 -15.65 -14.70 -4.31
CA ARG A 90 -16.24 -15.04 -5.62
C ARG A 90 -15.30 -15.85 -6.50
N THR A 91 -13.99 -15.64 -6.38
CA THR A 91 -12.97 -16.42 -7.09
C THR A 91 -12.60 -17.71 -6.36
N GLY A 92 -13.33 -18.11 -5.30
CA GLY A 92 -13.01 -19.33 -4.56
C GLY A 92 -11.66 -19.29 -3.85
N GLY A 93 -11.16 -18.09 -3.53
CA GLY A 93 -9.89 -17.88 -2.85
C GLY A 93 -8.67 -17.79 -3.78
N SER A 94 -8.86 -17.82 -5.10
CA SER A 94 -7.76 -17.85 -6.08
C SER A 94 -7.37 -16.48 -6.66
N ALA A 95 -7.90 -15.38 -6.11
CA ALA A 95 -7.54 -14.05 -6.59
C ALA A 95 -6.04 -13.78 -6.41
N THR A 96 -5.41 -13.26 -7.47
CA THR A 96 -4.01 -12.89 -7.51
C THR A 96 -3.76 -11.58 -6.76
N MET A 97 -2.51 -11.35 -6.36
CA MET A 97 -2.12 -10.11 -5.68
C MET A 97 -2.47 -8.84 -6.49
N PRO A 98 -2.21 -8.75 -7.82
CA PRO A 98 -2.63 -7.60 -8.62
C PRO A 98 -4.14 -7.36 -8.61
N GLU A 99 -4.96 -8.41 -8.69
CA GLU A 99 -6.42 -8.28 -8.62
C GLU A 99 -6.85 -7.74 -7.25
N LEU A 100 -6.24 -8.20 -6.16
CA LEU A 100 -6.52 -7.71 -4.83
C LEU A 100 -6.07 -6.25 -4.63
N LEU A 101 -4.90 -5.88 -5.16
CA LEU A 101 -4.37 -4.51 -5.12
C LEU A 101 -5.19 -3.50 -5.93
N SER A 102 -5.93 -3.94 -6.95
CA SER A 102 -6.84 -3.06 -7.71
C SER A 102 -7.99 -2.49 -6.90
N TYR A 103 -8.20 -2.99 -5.67
CA TYR A 103 -9.14 -2.43 -4.71
C TYR A 103 -8.53 -1.36 -3.81
N ALA A 104 -7.21 -1.17 -3.82
CA ALA A 104 -6.56 -0.16 -3.01
C ALA A 104 -7.05 1.24 -3.40
N ARG A 105 -7.20 2.11 -2.41
CA ARG A 105 -7.52 3.52 -2.64
C ARG A 105 -6.37 4.23 -3.35
N GLN A 106 -5.15 3.87 -2.97
CA GLN A 106 -3.93 4.38 -3.56
C GLN A 106 -2.89 3.27 -3.55
N LEU A 107 -2.12 3.19 -4.63
CA LEU A 107 -1.01 2.26 -4.79
C LEU A 107 0.19 3.00 -5.35
N VAL A 108 1.29 2.99 -4.60
CA VAL A 108 2.57 3.62 -4.96
C VAL A 108 3.66 2.56 -4.91
N GLY A 109 4.37 2.36 -6.01
CA GLY A 109 5.50 1.46 -6.13
C GLY A 109 6.82 2.18 -6.35
N MET A 110 7.91 1.48 -6.08
CA MET A 110 9.25 1.85 -6.51
C MET A 110 9.81 0.71 -7.34
N THR A 111 10.20 0.98 -8.59
CA THR A 111 10.80 -0.05 -9.44
C THR A 111 12.19 -0.43 -8.94
N PRO A 112 12.77 -1.56 -9.41
CA PRO A 112 14.14 -1.91 -9.05
C PRO A 112 15.20 -0.90 -9.52
N ALA A 113 14.87 -0.05 -10.52
CA ALA A 113 15.69 1.09 -10.95
C ALA A 113 15.57 2.31 -10.03
N GLY A 114 14.60 2.33 -9.12
CA GLY A 114 14.36 3.38 -8.15
C GLY A 114 13.40 4.48 -8.61
N ASP A 115 12.78 4.32 -9.76
CA ASP A 115 11.75 5.23 -10.25
C ASP A 115 10.41 4.95 -9.53
N LEU A 116 9.63 6.00 -9.25
CA LEU A 116 8.34 5.87 -8.57
C LEU A 116 7.18 5.71 -9.56
N VAL A 117 6.32 4.76 -9.26
CA VAL A 117 5.12 4.44 -10.04
C VAL A 117 3.89 4.60 -9.17
N VAL A 118 2.86 5.23 -9.70
CA VAL A 118 1.52 5.30 -9.10
C VAL A 118 0.58 4.52 -10.01
N CYS A 119 -0.26 3.65 -9.45
CA CYS A 119 -1.21 2.92 -10.27
C CYS A 119 -2.58 3.61 -10.29
N LEU A 120 -3.10 3.89 -11.49
CA LEU A 120 -4.52 4.14 -11.66
C LEU A 120 -5.25 2.80 -11.52
N CYS A 121 -5.90 2.62 -10.39
CA CYS A 121 -6.80 1.51 -10.18
C CYS A 121 -8.14 1.88 -10.82
N GLY A 122 -8.68 1.02 -11.68
CA GLY A 122 -10.06 1.16 -12.15
C GLY A 122 -11.05 1.18 -10.97
N HIS A 123 -12.33 1.51 -11.23
CA HIS A 123 -13.36 1.43 -10.20
C HIS A 123 -13.31 0.06 -9.49
N ALA A 124 -13.04 0.07 -8.18
CA ALA A 124 -12.88 -1.09 -7.28
C ALA A 124 -12.96 -2.47 -7.99
N GLY A 125 -11.85 -2.91 -8.58
CA GLY A 125 -11.69 -4.23 -9.20
C GLY A 125 -12.47 -4.51 -10.49
N GLN A 126 -12.86 -3.49 -11.25
CA GLN A 126 -13.46 -3.62 -12.58
C GLN A 126 -12.48 -3.40 -13.74
N GLY A 127 -11.21 -3.10 -13.47
CA GLY A 127 -10.23 -2.85 -14.52
C GLY A 127 -8.79 -3.10 -14.06
N PRO A 128 -7.86 -3.20 -15.02
CA PRO A 128 -6.44 -3.38 -14.70
C PRO A 128 -5.91 -2.18 -13.91
N CYS A 129 -4.96 -2.43 -13.02
CA CYS A 129 -4.11 -1.37 -12.48
C CYS A 129 -3.17 -0.90 -13.59
N ILE A 130 -3.30 0.36 -13.98
CA ILE A 130 -2.43 0.96 -15.00
C ILE A 130 -1.31 1.71 -14.28
N PRO A 131 -0.04 1.28 -14.40
CA PRO A 131 1.07 1.99 -13.80
C PRO A 131 1.35 3.29 -14.54
N LEU A 132 1.50 4.38 -13.80
CA LEU A 132 1.92 5.69 -14.28
C LEU A 132 3.19 6.12 -13.55
N TRP A 133 4.16 6.63 -14.29
CA TRP A 133 5.35 7.24 -13.69
C TRP A 133 5.00 8.60 -13.09
N ALA A 134 5.55 8.86 -11.90
CA ALA A 134 5.38 10.14 -11.21
C ALA A 134 6.73 10.65 -10.70
N PRO A 135 7.04 11.96 -10.88
CA PRO A 135 8.18 12.59 -10.23
C PRO A 135 8.14 12.42 -8.71
N ARG A 136 9.30 12.27 -8.07
CA ARG A 136 9.40 11.99 -6.63
C ARG A 136 8.79 13.07 -5.76
N ASP A 137 8.85 14.32 -6.18
CA ASP A 137 8.29 15.48 -5.49
C ASP A 137 6.77 15.59 -5.60
N GLU A 138 6.15 14.83 -6.52
CA GLU A 138 4.69 14.79 -6.71
C GLU A 138 4.02 13.61 -5.99
N VAL A 139 4.78 12.69 -5.39
CA VAL A 139 4.25 11.48 -4.78
C VAL A 139 4.04 11.64 -3.28
N SER A 140 2.78 11.50 -2.85
CA SER A 140 2.40 11.42 -1.44
C SER A 140 1.36 10.32 -1.19
N LEU A 141 1.36 9.75 0.02
CA LEU A 141 0.30 8.86 0.51
C LEU A 141 -0.83 9.68 1.10
N THR A 142 -1.96 9.67 0.44
CA THR A 142 -3.20 10.27 0.93
C THR A 142 -3.93 9.26 1.81
N VAL A 143 -4.05 9.56 3.11
CA VAL A 143 -4.63 8.64 4.10
C VAL A 143 -5.78 9.28 4.88
N GLN A 144 -6.68 8.44 5.34
CA GLN A 144 -7.82 8.78 6.18
C GLN A 144 -7.76 8.01 7.51
N PRO A 145 -8.39 8.51 8.59
CA PRO A 145 -8.50 7.77 9.84
C PRO A 145 -9.06 6.36 9.63
N ASN A 146 -8.44 5.38 10.29
CA ASN A 146 -8.68 3.94 10.19
C ASN A 146 -8.23 3.27 8.89
N ASP A 147 -7.62 3.98 7.94
CA ASP A 147 -6.96 3.30 6.83
C ASP A 147 -5.85 2.37 7.33
N LEU A 148 -5.60 1.32 6.57
CA LEU A 148 -4.41 0.51 6.66
C LEU A 148 -3.44 0.94 5.57
N VAL A 149 -2.21 1.26 5.95
CA VAL A 149 -1.09 1.42 5.05
C VAL A 149 -0.29 0.13 5.10
N LEU A 150 -0.15 -0.52 3.96
CA LEU A 150 0.47 -1.83 3.79
C LEU A 150 1.69 -1.68 2.87
N ARG A 151 2.84 -2.21 3.28
CA ARG A 151 4.03 -2.30 2.44
C ARG A 151 4.29 -3.75 2.07
N PHE A 152 4.51 -3.98 0.79
CA PHE A 152 4.94 -5.26 0.24
C PHE A 152 6.31 -5.10 -0.41
N GLU A 153 7.16 -6.12 -0.28
CA GLU A 153 8.48 -6.19 -0.90
C GLU A 153 8.40 -7.11 -2.13
N ASP A 154 9.33 -6.94 -3.07
CA ASP A 154 9.44 -7.74 -4.31
C ASP A 154 8.15 -7.81 -5.17
N LEU A 155 7.32 -6.76 -5.11
CA LEU A 155 6.03 -6.71 -5.80
C LEU A 155 6.14 -5.98 -7.16
N VAL A 156 7.04 -5.01 -7.26
CA VAL A 156 7.23 -4.19 -8.46
C VAL A 156 8.39 -4.77 -9.27
N GLY A 157 8.06 -5.35 -10.43
CA GLY A 157 9.06 -5.91 -11.34
C GLY A 157 9.80 -4.86 -12.16
N ASN A 158 10.88 -5.29 -12.82
CA ASN A 158 11.40 -4.58 -13.99
C ASN A 158 10.35 -4.71 -15.11
N GLN A 159 9.94 -3.60 -15.71
CA GLN A 159 9.18 -3.62 -16.95
C GLN A 159 10.12 -3.66 -18.15
#